data_AF-A0A0G4J1C6-F1
#
_entry.id   AF-A0A0G4J1C6-F1
#
_cell.length_a   1.000
_cell.length_b   1.000
_cell.length_c   1.000
_cell.angle_alpha   90.00
_cell.angle_beta   90.00
_cell.angle_gamma   90.00
#
_symmetry.space_group_name_H-M   'P 1'
#
loop_
_entity.id
_entity.type
_entity.pdbx_description
1 polymer ?
#
loop_
_entity_poly.entity_id
_entity_poly.type
_entity_poly.pdbx_seq_one_letter_code
_entity_poly.pdbx_strand_id
1 'polypeptide(L)'
;MPGRACVVVVVLGACVVAACGGAALYRADVNLFPVRPAWPQLARRDPVTRLIASHMNNDPWPVARAPSSWSDVIAALAPDQKLVLFVRHCQAEHNTAIETARRAVRWAPRPCHLYDPALSGKGQKQVALLREYVRTSDLVRHLGQQVAYIVSPLQRSIQTAVTAFPRARWVAADDCREHFTGNACDARRSVMSNRTGCGPMTSLRVQFGDRVGFTMRTSRSHEIGFASDADPMFDGAIVESWDDVKVRAMRFLDRVFGLSAPVVVVVTHSHFISAALDAIGAGSHYVRNGEIFPVVVNATRPDTNDDSGRA
;
A
#
# COMPACT_ATOMS: atom_id res chain seq x y z
N MET A 1 -18.80 -35.06 -8.73
CA MET A 1 -18.00 -34.42 -7.66
C MET A 1 -16.69 -33.97 -8.26
N PRO A 2 -16.34 -32.68 -8.29
CA PRO A 2 -15.06 -32.27 -8.84
C PRO A 2 -13.99 -32.30 -7.76
N GLY A 3 -12.93 -33.05 -8.04
CA GLY A 3 -11.77 -33.29 -7.18
C GLY A 3 -10.99 -32.02 -6.88
N ARG A 4 -10.58 -31.89 -5.61
CA ARG A 4 -9.65 -30.87 -5.13
C ARG A 4 -8.24 -31.28 -5.57
N ALA A 5 -7.59 -30.48 -6.41
CA ALA A 5 -6.16 -30.59 -6.63
C ALA A 5 -5.42 -29.89 -5.47
N CYS A 6 -4.73 -30.67 -4.64
CA CYS A 6 -3.69 -30.17 -3.73
C CYS A 6 -2.36 -30.19 -4.49
N VAL A 7 -1.68 -29.05 -4.56
CA VAL A 7 -0.28 -29.01 -5.00
C VAL A 7 0.60 -28.99 -3.75
N VAL A 8 1.44 -30.01 -3.63
CA VAL A 8 2.47 -30.16 -2.60
C VAL A 8 3.71 -29.44 -3.11
N VAL A 9 4.21 -28.45 -2.37
CA VAL A 9 5.54 -27.86 -2.61
C VAL A 9 6.44 -28.26 -1.46
N VAL A 10 7.48 -29.03 -1.78
CA VAL A 10 8.53 -29.48 -0.85
C VAL A 10 9.42 -28.29 -0.53
N VAL A 11 9.47 -27.90 0.75
CA VAL A 11 10.43 -26.93 1.27
C VAL A 11 11.48 -27.68 2.08
N LEU A 12 12.75 -27.65 1.63
CA LEU A 12 13.86 -27.91 2.54
C LEU A 12 13.92 -26.73 3.53
N GLY A 13 13.41 -26.95 4.75
CA GLY A 13 13.42 -25.97 5.84
C GLY A 13 12.05 -25.37 6.16
N ALA A 14 11.22 -26.17 6.83
CA ALA A 14 10.01 -25.84 7.60
C ALA A 14 9.43 -24.40 7.53
N CYS A 15 8.28 -24.27 6.85
CA CYS A 15 7.00 -23.86 7.46
C CYS A 15 5.87 -24.07 6.42
N VAL A 16 4.85 -24.82 6.82
CA VAL A 16 3.70 -25.20 5.98
C VAL A 16 2.64 -24.10 6.05
N VAL A 17 2.27 -23.51 4.91
CA VAL A 17 1.03 -22.71 4.78
C VAL A 17 0.15 -23.37 3.74
N ALA A 18 -0.99 -23.89 4.18
CA ALA A 18 -2.03 -24.44 3.31
C ALA A 18 -2.88 -23.30 2.74
N ALA A 19 -2.66 -22.95 1.47
CA ALA A 19 -3.56 -22.06 0.73
C ALA A 19 -4.63 -22.90 0.02
N CYS A 20 -5.87 -22.87 0.52
CA CYS A 20 -7.03 -23.37 -0.20
C CYS A 20 -7.64 -22.24 -1.05
N GLY A 21 -7.68 -22.44 -2.37
CA GLY A 21 -8.42 -21.60 -3.32
C GLY A 21 -7.54 -21.15 -4.48
N GLY A 22 -7.87 -21.62 -5.68
CA GLY A 22 -7.09 -21.37 -6.89
C GLY A 22 -6.82 -19.88 -7.13
N ALA A 23 -5.55 -19.49 -7.11
CA ALA A 23 -5.05 -18.21 -7.56
C ALA A 23 -3.67 -18.46 -8.19
N ALA A 24 -3.32 -17.67 -9.21
CA ALA A 24 -1.98 -17.70 -9.80
C ALA A 24 -0.96 -17.37 -8.71
N LEU A 25 0.18 -18.08 -8.69
CA LEU A 25 1.25 -17.74 -7.76
C LEU A 25 1.98 -16.52 -8.34
N TYR A 26 2.08 -15.45 -7.57
CA TYR A 26 2.86 -14.28 -7.99
C TYR A 26 4.31 -14.46 -7.57
N ARG A 27 5.23 -14.16 -8.50
CA ARG A 27 6.64 -14.01 -8.18
C ARG A 27 7.00 -12.54 -8.33
N ALA A 28 7.94 -12.08 -7.52
CA ALA A 28 8.48 -10.74 -7.63
C ALA A 28 9.97 -10.80 -7.88
N ASP A 29 10.41 -10.07 -8.90
CA ASP A 29 11.81 -9.69 -9.05
C ASP A 29 11.98 -8.36 -8.33
N VAL A 30 12.42 -8.45 -7.07
CA VAL A 30 12.62 -7.26 -6.24
C VAL A 30 13.93 -6.60 -6.64
N ASN A 31 13.87 -5.72 -7.63
CA ASN A 31 14.90 -4.72 -7.77
C ASN A 31 14.66 -3.63 -6.70
N LEU A 32 15.34 -3.76 -5.56
CA LEU A 32 15.24 -2.84 -4.43
C LEU A 32 15.78 -1.46 -4.79
N PHE A 33 14.94 -0.60 -5.34
CA PHE A 33 15.26 0.81 -5.56
C PHE A 33 14.48 1.69 -4.57
N PRO A 34 14.83 1.72 -3.26
CA PRO A 34 14.19 2.65 -2.35
C PRO A 34 14.56 4.08 -2.77
N VAL A 35 13.69 4.71 -3.58
CA VAL A 35 13.93 6.08 -4.02
C VAL A 35 13.48 7.01 -2.91
N ARG A 36 14.48 7.42 -2.13
CA ARG A 36 14.31 8.47 -1.13
C ARG A 36 14.22 9.81 -1.88
N PRO A 37 13.25 10.67 -1.57
CA PRO A 37 13.42 12.10 -1.83
C PRO A 37 14.76 12.50 -1.21
N ALA A 38 15.60 13.24 -1.94
CA ALA A 38 16.97 13.55 -1.53
C ALA A 38 17.02 14.46 -0.29
N TRP A 39 16.78 13.90 0.89
CA TRP A 39 17.03 14.53 2.18
C TRP A 39 18.49 14.98 2.38
N PRO A 40 19.54 14.30 1.85
CA PRO A 40 20.93 14.71 2.09
C PRO A 40 21.40 15.91 1.27
N GLN A 41 20.78 16.21 0.12
CA GLN A 41 21.26 17.28 -0.77
C GLN A 41 20.69 18.66 -0.41
N LEU A 42 19.57 18.71 0.32
CA LEU A 42 19.00 19.93 0.92
C LEU A 42 19.54 20.23 2.33
N ALA A 43 20.26 19.28 2.96
CA ALA A 43 20.73 19.40 4.35
C ALA A 43 21.89 20.39 4.57
N ARG A 44 22.42 21.03 3.53
CA ARG A 44 23.60 21.92 3.65
C ARG A 44 23.29 23.35 4.09
N ARG A 45 22.04 23.74 4.36
CA ARG A 45 21.70 25.17 4.55
C ARG A 45 20.93 25.58 5.82
N ASP A 46 20.58 24.68 6.75
CA ASP A 46 19.78 25.11 7.92
C ASP A 46 20.13 24.35 9.22
N PRO A 47 20.45 25.06 10.34
CA PRO A 47 20.68 24.47 11.66
C PRO A 47 19.57 23.53 12.16
N VAL A 48 18.32 23.72 11.75
CA VAL A 48 17.19 22.82 12.12
C VAL A 48 17.34 21.43 11.49
N THR A 49 18.04 21.33 10.35
CA THR A 49 18.25 20.07 9.62
C THR A 49 19.35 19.21 10.24
N ARG A 50 20.31 19.80 10.99
CA ARG A 50 21.33 19.04 11.74
C ARG A 50 20.74 18.20 12.88
N LEU A 51 19.69 18.70 13.54
CA LEU A 51 19.01 18.01 14.64
C LEU A 51 18.18 16.81 14.15
N ILE A 52 17.72 16.85 12.90
CA ILE A 52 16.97 15.75 12.27
C ILE A 52 17.92 14.66 11.77
N ALA A 53 19.06 15.04 11.18
CA ALA A 53 20.09 14.10 10.74
C ALA A 53 20.71 13.29 11.89
N SER A 54 20.84 13.87 13.10
CA SER A 54 21.38 13.16 14.27
C SER A 54 20.46 12.07 14.83
N HIS A 55 19.17 12.06 14.46
CA HIS A 55 18.23 11.00 14.83
C HIS A 55 18.06 9.93 13.73
N MET A 56 18.81 10.01 12.61
CA MET A 56 18.63 9.19 11.39
C MET A 56 19.75 8.17 11.13
N ASN A 57 20.77 8.06 12.00
CA ASN A 57 21.83 7.07 11.86
C ASN A 57 21.60 5.93 12.86
N ASN A 58 21.11 4.79 12.40
CA ASN A 58 21.41 3.45 12.95
C ASN A 58 20.64 2.35 12.19
N ASP A 59 20.74 2.26 10.86
CA ASP A 59 20.43 0.99 10.18
C ASP A 59 21.16 0.85 8.83
N PRO A 60 22.03 -0.17 8.65
CA PRO A 60 22.80 -0.40 7.44
C PRO A 60 22.07 -1.38 6.51
N TRP A 61 21.30 -0.90 5.54
CA TRP A 61 20.67 -1.76 4.53
C TRP A 61 21.08 -1.35 3.11
N PRO A 62 21.26 -2.31 2.18
CA PRO A 62 21.86 -2.07 0.87
C PRO A 62 20.92 -1.21 0.02
N VAL A 63 21.30 0.05 -0.18
CA VAL A 63 20.64 0.96 -1.12
C VAL A 63 21.13 0.58 -2.52
N ALA A 64 20.37 -0.22 -3.28
CA ALA A 64 20.64 -0.30 -4.71
C ALA A 64 20.41 1.11 -5.31
N ARG A 65 21.27 1.52 -6.24
CA ARG A 65 21.18 2.84 -6.87
C ARG A 65 19.82 2.94 -7.58
N ALA A 66 19.06 3.99 -7.29
CA ALA A 66 17.84 4.32 -8.02
C ALA A 66 18.11 4.26 -9.54
N PRO A 67 17.15 3.79 -10.35
CA PRO A 67 17.32 3.72 -11.80
C PRO A 67 17.65 5.11 -12.35
N SER A 68 18.44 5.15 -13.42
CA SER A 68 18.77 6.39 -14.13
C SER A 68 17.51 7.11 -14.65
N SER A 69 16.47 6.35 -14.99
CA SER A 69 15.15 6.83 -15.40
C SER A 69 14.06 5.80 -15.11
N TRP A 70 12.87 6.25 -14.72
CA TRP A 70 11.67 5.40 -14.64
C TRP A 70 11.19 4.95 -16.03
N SER A 71 11.48 5.73 -17.07
CA SER A 71 11.14 5.38 -18.45
C SER A 71 11.85 4.10 -18.89
N ASP A 72 13.13 3.97 -18.54
CA ASP A 72 13.92 2.78 -18.87
C ASP A 72 13.36 1.54 -18.18
N VAL A 73 12.95 1.67 -16.90
CA VAL A 73 12.33 0.57 -16.15
C VAL A 73 11.01 0.15 -16.80
N ILE A 74 10.17 1.10 -17.18
CA ILE A 74 8.86 0.82 -17.79
C ILE A 74 9.05 0.18 -19.18
N ALA A 75 9.97 0.70 -19.99
CA ALA A 75 10.28 0.16 -21.31
C ALA A 75 10.87 -1.25 -21.27
N ALA A 76 11.51 -1.62 -20.15
CA ALA A 76 12.10 -2.94 -19.94
C ALA A 76 11.11 -3.98 -19.38
N LEU A 77 9.87 -3.61 -19.03
CA LEU A 77 8.87 -4.56 -18.53
C LEU A 77 8.51 -5.58 -19.61
N ALA A 78 8.57 -6.86 -19.25
CA ALA A 78 8.01 -7.93 -20.08
C ALA A 78 6.47 -7.84 -20.15
N PRO A 79 5.82 -8.43 -21.18
CA PRO A 79 4.36 -8.36 -21.33
C PRO A 79 3.53 -8.90 -20.16
N ASP A 80 4.10 -9.82 -19.38
CA ASP A 80 3.51 -10.45 -18.19
C ASP A 80 3.92 -9.77 -16.87
N GLN A 81 4.71 -8.70 -16.96
CA GLN A 81 5.18 -7.93 -15.81
C GLN A 81 4.37 -6.65 -15.60
N LYS A 82 4.28 -6.24 -14.34
CA LYS A 82 3.78 -4.93 -13.93
C LYS A 82 4.75 -4.27 -12.97
N LEU A 83 4.88 -2.95 -13.08
CA LEU A 83 5.55 -2.13 -12.09
C LEU A 83 4.51 -1.63 -11.08
N VAL A 84 4.63 -2.05 -9.83
CA VAL A 84 3.81 -1.57 -8.72
C VAL A 84 4.64 -0.61 -7.87
N LEU A 85 4.17 0.62 -7.76
CA LEU A 85 4.78 1.66 -6.94
C LEU A 85 3.97 1.81 -5.65
N PHE A 86 4.37 1.07 -4.62
CA PHE A 86 3.79 1.23 -3.30
C PHE A 86 4.24 2.54 -2.68
N VAL A 87 3.31 3.30 -2.11
CA VAL A 87 3.60 4.54 -1.41
C VAL A 87 2.97 4.47 -0.04
N ARG A 88 3.77 4.48 1.03
CA ARG A 88 3.20 4.57 2.37
C ARG A 88 2.70 5.98 2.63
N HIS A 89 1.52 6.10 3.23
CA HIS A 89 0.99 7.40 3.66
C HIS A 89 2.00 8.19 4.52
N CYS A 90 1.95 9.52 4.41
CA CYS A 90 2.73 10.41 5.29
C CYS A 90 2.24 10.33 6.74
N GLN A 91 3.00 10.83 7.71
CA GLN A 91 2.69 10.73 9.13
C GLN A 91 1.28 11.26 9.43
N ALA A 92 0.47 10.47 10.14
CA ALA A 92 -0.87 10.84 10.56
C ALA A 92 -0.92 11.07 12.07
N GLU A 93 -2.01 11.66 12.56
CA GLU A 93 -2.18 12.00 13.98
C GLU A 93 -2.01 10.78 14.92
N HIS A 94 -2.43 9.58 14.48
CA HIS A 94 -2.20 8.36 15.26
C HIS A 94 -0.72 7.99 15.38
N ASN A 95 0.12 8.28 14.37
CA ASN A 95 1.55 8.03 14.47
C ASN A 95 2.15 8.97 15.53
N THR A 96 1.76 10.24 15.53
CA THR A 96 2.16 11.21 16.58
C THR A 96 1.76 10.70 17.98
N ALA A 97 0.55 10.18 18.11
CA ALA A 97 0.04 9.69 19.38
C ALA A 97 0.80 8.44 19.86
N ILE A 98 1.15 7.51 18.97
CA ILE A 98 2.00 6.35 19.29
C ILE A 98 3.42 6.79 19.70
N GLU A 99 4.02 7.72 18.94
CA GLU A 99 5.36 8.26 19.21
C GLU A 99 5.42 8.94 20.60
N THR A 100 4.37 9.67 20.97
CA THR A 100 4.29 10.44 22.22
C THR A 100 3.93 9.57 23.43
N ALA A 101 3.01 8.61 23.26
CA ALA A 101 2.55 7.76 24.35
C ALA A 101 3.52 6.62 24.71
N ARG A 102 4.57 6.37 23.91
CA ARG A 102 5.56 5.28 24.08
C ARG A 102 4.96 3.89 24.33
N ARG A 103 3.71 3.65 23.92
CA ARG A 103 3.02 2.36 23.96
C ARG A 103 2.08 2.24 22.77
N ALA A 104 1.86 1.00 22.33
CA ALA A 104 0.72 0.65 21.47
C ALA A 104 -0.54 1.01 22.24
N VAL A 105 -1.12 2.18 21.93
CA VAL A 105 -2.29 2.67 22.64
C VAL A 105 -3.44 1.73 22.29
N ARG A 106 -3.78 0.81 23.19
CA ARG A 106 -5.06 0.10 23.11
C ARG A 106 -6.13 1.15 23.39
N TRP A 107 -6.76 1.60 22.31
CA TRP A 107 -7.64 2.75 22.26
C TRP A 107 -8.99 2.48 22.93
N ALA A 108 -9.04 2.47 24.26
CA ALA A 108 -10.30 2.57 24.99
C ALA A 108 -10.14 3.56 26.17
N PRO A 109 -10.95 4.64 26.23
CA PRO A 109 -11.95 5.08 25.25
C PRO A 109 -11.29 5.60 23.95
N ARG A 110 -11.89 5.28 22.80
CA ARG A 110 -11.42 5.66 21.46
C ARG A 110 -11.52 7.17 21.26
N PRO A 111 -10.41 7.93 21.25
CA PRO A 111 -10.50 9.38 21.06
C PRO A 111 -10.92 9.67 19.62
N CYS A 112 -11.92 10.53 19.44
CA CYS A 112 -12.48 10.83 18.12
C CYS A 112 -11.45 11.34 17.11
N HIS A 113 -10.39 12.01 17.55
CA HIS A 113 -9.33 12.53 16.68
C HIS A 113 -8.45 11.43 16.05
N LEU A 114 -8.64 10.17 16.44
CA LEU A 114 -7.89 9.02 15.95
C LEU A 114 -8.76 8.02 15.19
N TYR A 115 -10.04 8.31 15.07
CA TYR A 115 -10.90 7.66 14.12
C TYR A 115 -10.61 8.22 12.72
N ASP A 116 -10.26 7.35 11.77
CA ASP A 116 -9.83 7.69 10.42
C ASP A 116 -8.92 8.95 10.35
N PRO A 117 -7.76 8.94 11.03
CA PRO A 117 -7.01 10.14 11.36
C PRO A 117 -6.44 10.82 10.11
N ALA A 118 -6.42 12.15 10.15
CA ALA A 118 -5.76 12.99 9.16
C ALA A 118 -4.22 12.92 9.24
N LEU A 119 -3.56 13.43 8.20
CA LEU A 119 -2.14 13.75 8.24
C LEU A 119 -1.84 14.79 9.33
N SER A 120 -0.76 14.55 10.08
CA SER A 120 -0.27 15.48 11.10
C SER A 120 0.41 16.69 10.48
N GLY A 121 0.75 17.70 11.29
CA GLY A 121 1.56 18.83 10.82
C GLY A 121 2.91 18.42 10.20
N LYS A 122 3.55 17.37 10.71
CA LYS A 122 4.76 16.78 10.10
C LYS A 122 4.42 15.98 8.84
N GLY A 123 3.28 15.27 8.82
CA GLY A 123 2.75 14.63 7.63
C GLY A 123 2.52 15.59 6.46
N GLN A 124 2.01 16.80 6.73
CA GLN A 124 1.84 17.84 5.71
C GLN A 124 3.17 18.26 5.07
N LYS A 125 4.24 18.38 5.86
CA LYS A 125 5.59 18.67 5.36
C LYS A 125 6.13 17.50 4.52
N GLN A 126 5.92 16.26 4.97
CA GLN A 126 6.34 15.06 4.23
C GLN A 126 5.65 14.97 2.86
N VAL A 127 4.34 15.20 2.79
CA VAL A 127 3.60 15.10 1.53
C VAL A 127 3.96 16.23 0.57
N ALA A 128 4.31 17.42 1.06
CA ALA A 128 4.82 18.51 0.23
C ALA A 128 6.13 18.12 -0.47
N LEU A 129 7.02 17.43 0.23
CA LEU A 129 8.28 16.94 -0.34
C LEU A 129 8.08 15.77 -1.29
N LEU A 130 7.17 14.86 -0.97
CA LEU A 130 6.75 13.80 -1.90
C LEU A 130 6.18 14.40 -3.19
N ARG A 131 5.31 15.40 -3.09
CA ARG A 131 4.78 16.15 -4.24
C ARG A 131 5.90 16.76 -5.08
N GLU A 132 6.88 17.37 -4.43
CA GLU A 132 8.01 17.99 -5.12
C GLU A 132 8.86 16.94 -5.85
N TYR A 133 9.13 15.80 -5.22
CA TYR A 133 9.79 14.66 -5.86
C TYR A 133 8.98 14.16 -7.07
N VAL A 134 7.69 13.94 -6.90
CA VAL A 134 6.77 13.48 -7.97
C VAL A 134 6.73 14.47 -9.14
N ARG A 135 6.80 15.78 -8.87
CA ARG A 135 6.80 16.86 -9.89
C ARG A 135 8.14 16.97 -10.63
N THR A 136 9.25 16.75 -9.93
CA THR A 136 10.61 16.96 -10.46
C THR A 136 11.19 15.71 -11.11
N SER A 137 10.83 14.53 -10.62
CA SER A 137 11.18 13.25 -11.24
C SER A 137 10.53 13.05 -12.60
N ASP A 138 11.13 12.19 -13.40
CA ASP A 138 10.60 11.67 -14.66
C ASP A 138 9.45 10.67 -14.46
N LEU A 139 9.20 10.26 -13.21
CA LEU A 139 8.10 9.39 -12.81
C LEU A 139 6.78 9.88 -13.40
N VAL A 140 6.26 11.03 -12.97
CA VAL A 140 4.95 11.50 -13.47
C VAL A 140 4.98 12.01 -14.91
N ARG A 141 6.14 12.41 -15.44
CA ARG A 141 6.24 12.89 -16.83
C ARG A 141 6.01 11.77 -17.85
N HIS A 142 6.34 10.53 -17.53
CA HIS A 142 6.23 9.39 -18.45
C HIS A 142 5.10 8.41 -18.09
N LEU A 143 4.53 8.54 -16.90
CA LEU A 143 3.38 7.76 -16.47
C LEU A 143 2.16 7.93 -17.42
N GLY A 144 1.95 9.09 -18.06
CA GLY A 144 0.97 9.22 -19.14
C GLY A 144 -0.43 8.65 -18.84
N GLN A 145 -1.12 8.12 -19.85
CA GLN A 145 -2.44 7.45 -19.70
C GLN A 145 -2.34 5.97 -19.27
N GLN A 146 -1.13 5.44 -19.05
CA GLN A 146 -0.88 4.01 -18.81
C GLN A 146 -0.68 3.68 -17.32
N VAL A 147 -1.18 4.52 -16.42
CA VAL A 147 -1.14 4.29 -14.97
C VAL A 147 -2.50 4.10 -14.39
N ALA A 148 -2.63 3.06 -13.58
CA ALA A 148 -3.71 2.95 -12.62
C ALA A 148 -3.29 3.54 -11.27
N TYR A 149 -4.12 4.41 -10.72
CA TYR A 149 -3.91 5.04 -9.41
C TYR A 149 -4.90 4.45 -8.41
N ILE A 150 -4.40 3.71 -7.43
CA ILE A 150 -5.20 3.07 -6.39
C ILE A 150 -4.83 3.63 -5.02
N VAL A 151 -5.82 3.90 -4.18
CA VAL A 151 -5.58 4.45 -2.85
C VAL A 151 -6.35 3.68 -1.79
N SER A 152 -5.72 3.48 -0.64
CA SER A 152 -6.45 3.02 0.54
C SER A 152 -7.47 4.07 0.96
N PRO A 153 -8.70 3.69 1.30
CA PRO A 153 -9.76 4.63 1.61
C PRO A 153 -9.65 5.29 2.98
N LEU A 154 -8.55 5.09 3.71
CA LEU A 154 -8.27 5.80 4.96
C LEU A 154 -7.79 7.24 4.65
N GLN A 155 -8.30 8.21 5.40
CA GLN A 155 -8.14 9.64 5.16
C GLN A 155 -6.67 10.04 4.97
N ARG A 156 -5.76 9.56 5.82
CA ARG A 156 -4.31 9.81 5.71
C ARG A 156 -3.71 9.38 4.37
N SER A 157 -4.15 8.25 3.82
CA SER A 157 -3.69 7.73 2.54
C SER A 157 -4.26 8.56 1.40
N ILE A 158 -5.54 8.90 1.45
CA ILE A 158 -6.16 9.78 0.45
C ILE A 158 -5.50 11.16 0.45
N GLN A 159 -5.29 11.79 1.61
CA GLN A 159 -4.61 13.08 1.71
C GLN A 159 -3.19 13.03 1.14
N THR A 160 -2.46 11.95 1.41
CA THR A 160 -1.13 11.72 0.82
C THR A 160 -1.24 11.68 -0.71
N ALA A 161 -2.15 10.84 -1.22
CA ALA A 161 -2.33 10.58 -2.65
C ALA A 161 -2.72 11.82 -3.46
N VAL A 162 -3.80 12.51 -3.06
CA VAL A 162 -4.32 13.68 -3.80
C VAL A 162 -3.41 14.89 -3.73
N THR A 163 -2.56 14.97 -2.70
CA THR A 163 -1.61 16.09 -2.53
C THR A 163 -0.31 15.84 -3.29
N ALA A 164 0.23 14.62 -3.20
CA ALA A 164 1.45 14.22 -3.90
C ALA A 164 1.24 14.14 -5.42
N PHE A 165 0.09 13.62 -5.87
CA PHE A 165 -0.23 13.40 -7.28
C PHE A 165 -1.49 14.19 -7.67
N PRO A 166 -1.41 15.53 -7.78
CA PRO A 166 -2.58 16.39 -7.96
C PRO A 166 -3.34 16.20 -9.28
N ARG A 167 -2.72 15.54 -10.27
CA ARG A 167 -3.32 15.26 -11.58
C ARG A 167 -3.88 13.84 -11.70
N ALA A 168 -3.61 12.98 -10.72
CA ALA A 168 -4.07 11.60 -10.74
C ALA A 168 -5.57 11.52 -10.43
N ARG A 169 -6.24 10.56 -11.07
CA ARG A 169 -7.61 10.16 -10.75
C ARG A 169 -7.54 8.84 -10.02
N TRP A 170 -7.81 8.87 -8.73
CA TRP A 170 -7.64 7.73 -7.86
C TRP A 170 -8.90 6.87 -7.83
N VAL A 171 -8.73 5.55 -7.76
CA VAL A 171 -9.78 4.62 -7.37
C VAL A 171 -9.47 4.15 -5.96
N ALA A 172 -10.39 4.33 -5.03
CA ALA A 172 -10.17 3.86 -3.68
C ALA A 172 -10.60 2.39 -3.49
N ALA A 173 -9.84 1.63 -2.71
CA ALA A 173 -9.99 0.18 -2.60
C ALA A 173 -9.83 -0.31 -1.15
N ASP A 174 -10.83 -1.02 -0.63
CA ASP A 174 -10.81 -1.53 0.75
C ASP A 174 -9.67 -2.55 0.98
N ASP A 175 -9.31 -3.32 -0.05
CA ASP A 175 -8.33 -4.39 0.09
C ASP A 175 -6.91 -3.90 0.43
N CYS A 176 -6.55 -2.66 0.10
CA CYS A 176 -5.22 -2.10 0.39
C CYS A 176 -5.17 -1.23 1.65
N ARG A 177 -6.07 -1.48 2.62
CA ARG A 177 -6.03 -0.86 3.96
C ARG A 177 -4.92 -1.43 4.85
N GLU A 178 -4.62 -0.70 5.92
CA GLU A 178 -3.68 -1.16 6.95
C GLU A 178 -4.17 -2.47 7.60
N HIS A 179 -3.28 -3.13 8.33
CA HIS A 179 -3.62 -4.25 9.20
C HIS A 179 -4.71 -3.87 10.22
N PHE A 180 -5.78 -4.68 10.30
CA PHE A 180 -6.88 -4.44 11.25
C PHE A 180 -6.56 -4.97 12.66
N THR A 181 -6.01 -4.08 13.48
CA THR A 181 -5.60 -4.34 14.86
C THR A 181 -6.68 -4.04 15.90
N GLY A 182 -7.87 -3.64 15.47
CA GLY A 182 -8.97 -3.18 16.33
C GLY A 182 -8.78 -1.75 16.88
N ASN A 183 -7.73 -1.07 16.45
CA ASN A 183 -7.46 0.31 16.83
C ASN A 183 -8.41 1.26 16.07
N ALA A 184 -8.79 2.37 16.70
CA ALA A 184 -9.70 3.34 16.08
C ALA A 184 -9.17 3.90 14.74
N CYS A 185 -7.85 3.94 14.58
CA CYS A 185 -7.19 4.42 13.36
C CYS A 185 -7.29 3.44 12.18
N ASP A 186 -7.71 2.21 12.43
CA ASP A 186 -7.90 1.20 11.41
C ASP A 186 -9.26 1.38 10.74
N ALA A 187 -10.21 2.01 11.43
CA ALA A 187 -11.55 2.29 10.95
C ALA A 187 -11.57 3.35 9.84
N ARG A 188 -12.44 3.14 8.86
CA ARG A 188 -12.76 4.08 7.80
C ARG A 188 -14.10 4.73 8.11
N ARG A 189 -14.20 6.04 7.91
CA ARG A 189 -15.50 6.72 7.98
C ARG A 189 -16.32 6.51 6.72
N SER A 190 -17.64 6.69 6.82
CA SER A 190 -18.54 6.53 5.67
C SER A 190 -18.08 7.38 4.46
N VAL A 191 -18.26 6.81 3.27
CA VAL A 191 -17.95 7.50 2.02
C VAL A 191 -18.94 8.65 1.80
N MET A 192 -20.21 8.41 2.11
CA MET A 192 -21.33 9.29 1.77
C MET A 192 -21.89 10.05 2.97
N SER A 193 -21.94 9.43 4.15
CA SER A 193 -22.56 9.96 5.36
C SER A 193 -21.58 10.76 6.21
N ASN A 194 -22.08 11.85 6.80
CA ASN A 194 -21.32 12.64 7.78
C ASN A 194 -21.40 12.09 9.21
N ARG A 195 -22.10 10.96 9.42
CA ARG A 195 -22.24 10.35 10.75
C ARG A 195 -21.13 9.33 10.99
N THR A 196 -20.49 9.41 12.14
CA THR A 196 -19.51 8.43 12.61
C THR A 196 -19.83 8.03 14.05
N GLY A 197 -19.28 6.92 14.52
CA GLY A 197 -19.35 6.53 15.94
C GLY A 197 -18.68 7.52 16.90
N CYS A 198 -17.97 8.51 16.37
CA CYS A 198 -17.20 9.52 17.09
C CYS A 198 -17.80 10.93 16.97
N GLY A 199 -18.99 11.08 16.36
CA GLY A 199 -19.64 12.36 16.10
C GLY A 199 -19.69 12.73 14.61
N PRO A 200 -20.16 13.94 14.26
CA PRO A 200 -20.23 14.38 12.87
C PRO A 200 -18.82 14.63 12.31
N MET A 201 -18.52 14.04 11.15
CA MET A 201 -17.31 14.31 10.37
C MET A 201 -17.69 14.43 8.91
N THR A 202 -17.05 15.30 8.14
CA THR A 202 -17.28 15.40 6.69
C THR A 202 -17.06 14.05 6.01
N SER A 203 -17.97 13.60 5.15
CA SER A 203 -17.80 12.34 4.43
C SER A 203 -16.61 12.37 3.47
N LEU A 204 -16.04 11.20 3.14
CA LEU A 204 -14.88 11.12 2.24
C LEU A 204 -15.18 11.73 0.87
N ARG A 205 -16.39 11.48 0.34
CA ARG A 205 -16.80 12.01 -0.97
C ARG A 205 -16.89 13.53 -0.95
N VAL A 206 -17.44 14.13 0.10
CA VAL A 206 -17.51 15.59 0.25
C VAL A 206 -16.10 16.18 0.42
N GLN A 207 -15.25 15.56 1.24
CA GLN A 207 -13.91 16.09 1.53
C GLN A 207 -12.96 16.00 0.33
N PHE A 208 -13.05 14.95 -0.49
CA PHE A 208 -12.09 14.72 -1.57
C PHE A 208 -12.64 14.98 -2.97
N GLY A 209 -13.97 15.04 -3.14
CA GLY A 209 -14.64 15.29 -4.41
C GLY A 209 -14.28 14.25 -5.47
N ASP A 210 -14.32 14.67 -6.73
CA ASP A 210 -14.08 13.79 -7.90
C ASP A 210 -12.60 13.44 -8.13
N ARG A 211 -11.71 13.77 -7.18
CA ARG A 211 -10.30 13.35 -7.21
C ARG A 211 -10.15 11.87 -6.86
N VAL A 212 -11.13 11.31 -6.15
CA VAL A 212 -11.17 9.91 -5.75
C VAL A 212 -12.51 9.32 -6.13
N GLY A 213 -12.47 8.29 -6.96
CA GLY A 213 -13.60 7.44 -7.30
C GLY A 213 -13.88 6.48 -6.15
N PHE A 214 -15.09 6.57 -5.60
CA PHE A 214 -15.59 5.67 -4.57
C PHE A 214 -16.58 4.67 -5.17
N THR A 215 -16.07 3.80 -6.05
CA THR A 215 -16.91 2.82 -6.76
C THR A 215 -17.14 1.59 -5.89
N MET A 216 -18.41 1.26 -5.61
CA MET A 216 -18.76 -0.01 -4.99
C MET A 216 -18.50 -1.15 -5.98
N ARG A 217 -17.86 -2.21 -5.50
CA ARG A 217 -17.63 -3.40 -6.32
C ARG A 217 -18.95 -4.10 -6.56
N THR A 218 -19.16 -4.54 -7.79
CA THR A 218 -20.19 -5.53 -8.08
C THR A 218 -19.70 -6.91 -7.62
N SER A 219 -20.55 -7.92 -7.63
CA SER A 219 -20.22 -9.31 -7.25
C SER A 219 -19.10 -9.97 -8.10
N ARG A 220 -18.49 -9.23 -9.04
CA ARG A 220 -17.37 -9.70 -9.86
C ARG A 220 -16.07 -9.70 -9.05
N SER A 221 -15.30 -10.79 -9.16
CA SER A 221 -14.11 -11.04 -8.34
C SER A 221 -12.94 -10.07 -8.59
N HIS A 222 -12.88 -9.43 -9.77
CA HIS A 222 -11.70 -8.69 -10.23
C HIS A 222 -11.81 -7.16 -10.17
N GLU A 223 -12.93 -6.59 -9.72
CA GLU A 223 -13.10 -5.13 -9.65
C GLU A 223 -12.36 -4.52 -8.46
N ILE A 224 -11.67 -3.40 -8.68
CA ILE A 224 -11.09 -2.57 -7.62
C ILE A 224 -12.15 -1.59 -7.13
N GLY A 225 -12.35 -1.54 -5.81
CA GLY A 225 -13.35 -0.67 -5.22
C GLY A 225 -13.68 -1.01 -3.78
N PHE A 226 -14.88 -0.61 -3.37
CA PHE A 226 -15.41 -0.75 -2.01
C PHE A 226 -16.35 -1.93 -1.86
N ALA A 227 -16.39 -2.50 -0.66
CA ALA A 227 -17.41 -3.49 -0.31
C ALA A 227 -18.77 -2.85 0.01
N SER A 228 -18.79 -1.72 0.71
CA SER A 228 -20.01 -0.97 1.06
C SER A 228 -19.70 0.46 1.53
N ASP A 229 -20.73 1.30 1.71
CA ASP A 229 -20.56 2.67 2.26
C ASP A 229 -20.15 2.65 3.74
N ALA A 230 -20.83 1.83 4.55
CA ALA A 230 -20.42 1.49 5.91
C ALA A 230 -19.06 0.78 5.88
N ASP A 231 -18.33 0.72 7.00
CA ASP A 231 -17.07 -0.01 7.07
C ASP A 231 -17.34 -1.47 7.48
N PRO A 232 -17.37 -2.44 6.54
CA PRO A 232 -17.66 -3.83 6.89
C PRO A 232 -16.45 -4.54 7.48
N MET A 233 -15.25 -3.94 7.40
CA MET A 233 -13.99 -4.55 7.82
C MET A 233 -13.60 -4.18 9.25
N PHE A 234 -14.38 -3.31 9.91
CA PHE A 234 -14.09 -2.82 11.24
C PHE A 234 -15.35 -2.83 12.12
N ASP A 235 -15.42 -3.78 13.04
CA ASP A 235 -16.41 -3.83 14.13
C ASP A 235 -15.81 -3.37 15.48
N GLY A 236 -14.51 -3.09 15.51
CA GLY A 236 -13.77 -2.68 16.70
C GLY A 236 -13.15 -3.82 17.52
N ALA A 237 -13.27 -5.07 17.07
CA ALA A 237 -12.48 -6.19 17.59
C ALA A 237 -11.09 -6.24 16.93
N ILE A 238 -10.18 -7.08 17.44
CA ILE A 238 -8.96 -7.45 16.69
C ILE A 238 -9.42 -8.41 15.60
N VAL A 239 -9.27 -8.03 14.34
CA VAL A 239 -10.00 -8.68 13.25
C VAL A 239 -9.12 -9.45 12.27
N GLU A 240 -7.81 -9.26 12.30
CA GLU A 240 -6.95 -9.78 11.21
C GLU A 240 -5.62 -10.32 11.73
N SER A 241 -5.31 -11.58 11.39
CA SER A 241 -3.97 -12.15 11.59
C SER A 241 -3.02 -11.72 10.47
N TRP A 242 -1.70 -11.90 10.63
CA TRP A 242 -0.75 -11.60 9.55
C TRP A 242 -1.03 -12.37 8.27
N ASP A 243 -1.40 -13.65 8.39
CA ASP A 243 -1.76 -14.49 7.25
C ASP A 243 -3.02 -13.99 6.54
N ASP A 244 -4.00 -13.46 7.28
CA ASP A 244 -5.18 -12.82 6.69
C ASP A 244 -4.80 -11.56 5.88
N VAL A 245 -3.86 -10.74 6.39
CA VAL A 245 -3.34 -9.59 5.63
C VAL A 245 -2.68 -10.07 4.34
N LYS A 246 -1.88 -11.15 4.39
CA LYS A 246 -1.22 -11.73 3.20
C LYS A 246 -2.25 -12.23 2.19
N VAL A 247 -3.28 -12.95 2.64
CA VAL A 247 -4.37 -13.42 1.78
C VAL A 247 -5.10 -12.24 1.13
N ARG A 248 -5.38 -11.18 1.89
CA ARG A 248 -5.99 -9.95 1.36
C ARG A 248 -5.05 -9.24 0.37
N ALA A 249 -3.76 -9.20 0.64
CA ALA A 249 -2.75 -8.62 -0.25
C ALA A 249 -2.62 -9.40 -1.56
N MET A 250 -2.65 -10.74 -1.52
CA MET A 250 -2.68 -11.58 -2.73
C MET A 250 -3.92 -11.29 -3.57
N ARG A 251 -5.11 -11.26 -2.96
CA ARG A 251 -6.36 -10.90 -3.66
C ARG A 251 -6.33 -9.49 -4.25
N PHE A 252 -5.66 -8.55 -3.59
CA PHE A 252 -5.45 -7.21 -4.12
C PHE A 252 -4.53 -7.25 -5.34
N LEU A 253 -3.41 -7.97 -5.25
CA LEU A 253 -2.47 -8.14 -6.37
C LEU A 253 -3.13 -8.86 -7.55
N ASP A 254 -3.98 -9.86 -7.33
CA ASP A 254 -4.80 -10.50 -8.38
C ASP A 254 -5.57 -9.46 -9.21
N ARG A 255 -6.18 -8.50 -8.53
CA ARG A 255 -6.95 -7.42 -9.19
C ARG A 255 -6.03 -6.43 -9.89
N VAL A 256 -4.90 -6.09 -9.29
CA VAL A 256 -3.87 -5.24 -9.91
C VAL A 256 -3.36 -5.87 -11.21
N PHE A 257 -3.17 -7.18 -11.24
CA PHE A 257 -2.77 -7.92 -12.44
C PHE A 257 -3.86 -7.97 -13.51
N GLY A 258 -5.14 -7.96 -13.12
CA GLY A 258 -6.26 -7.83 -14.04
C GLY A 258 -6.38 -6.47 -14.73
N LEU A 259 -5.66 -5.43 -14.27
CA LEU A 259 -5.67 -4.12 -14.91
C LEU A 259 -4.89 -4.14 -16.23
N SER A 260 -5.35 -3.38 -17.22
CA SER A 260 -4.60 -3.20 -18.48
C SER A 260 -3.35 -2.32 -18.31
N ALA A 261 -3.30 -1.47 -17.28
CA ALA A 261 -2.17 -0.58 -17.03
C ALA A 261 -0.89 -1.37 -16.65
N PRO A 262 0.25 -1.15 -17.32
CA PRO A 262 1.53 -1.77 -16.97
C PRO A 262 2.14 -1.20 -15.68
N VAL A 263 1.77 0.04 -15.31
CA VAL A 263 2.23 0.69 -14.09
C VAL A 263 1.06 0.99 -13.17
N VAL A 264 1.24 0.69 -11.89
CA VAL A 264 0.19 0.87 -10.87
C VAL A 264 0.79 1.58 -9.66
N VAL A 265 0.26 2.75 -9.32
CA VAL A 265 0.63 3.49 -8.11
C VAL A 265 -0.37 3.16 -7.02
N VAL A 266 0.11 2.68 -5.88
CA VAL A 266 -0.73 2.26 -4.75
C VAL A 266 -0.35 3.05 -3.51
N VAL A 267 -1.18 4.02 -3.10
CA VAL A 267 -0.96 4.76 -1.84
C VAL A 267 -1.68 4.04 -0.70
N THR A 268 -0.90 3.45 0.21
CA THR A 268 -1.36 2.50 1.23
C THR A 268 -0.54 2.65 2.52
N HIS A 269 -0.31 1.57 3.27
CA HIS A 269 0.18 1.55 4.65
C HIS A 269 1.32 0.55 4.83
N SER A 270 2.06 0.69 5.93
CA SER A 270 3.28 -0.09 6.18
C SER A 270 3.04 -1.60 6.27
N HIS A 271 2.07 -2.04 7.08
CA HIS A 271 1.87 -3.48 7.29
C HIS A 271 1.26 -4.13 6.04
N PHE A 272 0.39 -3.42 5.33
CA PHE A 272 -0.11 -3.90 4.04
C PHE A 272 1.01 -4.10 3.00
N ILE A 273 1.93 -3.14 2.85
CA ILE A 273 3.06 -3.28 1.92
C ILE A 273 3.95 -4.45 2.33
N SER A 274 4.30 -4.51 3.62
CA SER A 274 5.10 -5.60 4.19
C SER A 274 4.47 -6.97 3.95
N ALA A 275 3.16 -7.12 4.14
CA ALA A 275 2.43 -8.36 3.86
C ALA A 275 2.35 -8.67 2.35
N ALA A 276 2.17 -7.67 1.50
CA ALA A 276 2.17 -7.85 0.05
C ALA A 276 3.52 -8.35 -0.47
N LEU A 277 4.63 -7.80 0.04
CA LEU A 277 5.99 -8.25 -0.28
C LEU A 277 6.25 -9.67 0.24
N ASP A 278 5.85 -9.96 1.48
CA ASP A 278 5.98 -11.30 2.04
C ASP A 278 5.16 -12.33 1.25
N ALA A 279 3.95 -11.97 0.81
CA ALA A 279 3.07 -12.83 0.03
C ALA A 279 3.63 -13.22 -1.36
N ILE A 280 4.44 -12.36 -1.98
CA ILE A 280 5.06 -12.61 -3.29
C ILE A 280 6.50 -13.15 -3.19
N GLY A 281 6.94 -13.54 -1.99
CA GLY A 281 8.27 -14.09 -1.74
C GLY A 281 9.40 -13.05 -1.74
N ALA A 282 9.07 -11.76 -1.72
CA ALA A 282 10.03 -10.65 -1.65
C ALA A 282 10.60 -10.42 -0.23
N GLY A 283 10.04 -11.10 0.77
CA GLY A 283 10.31 -10.87 2.18
C GLY A 283 9.58 -9.64 2.73
N SER A 284 9.56 -9.50 4.06
CA SER A 284 8.91 -8.37 4.73
C SER A 284 9.83 -7.14 4.75
N HIS A 285 9.29 -5.97 4.39
CA HIS A 285 10.02 -4.70 4.47
C HIS A 285 9.20 -3.59 5.13
N TYR A 286 9.81 -2.86 6.07
CA TYR A 286 9.18 -1.71 6.71
C TYR A 286 9.44 -0.42 5.91
N VAL A 287 8.42 0.01 5.16
CA VAL A 287 8.46 1.26 4.38
C VAL A 287 8.20 2.46 5.28
N ARG A 288 8.96 3.56 5.16
CA ARG A 288 8.77 4.78 5.98
C ARG A 288 7.65 5.68 5.44
N ASN A 289 7.17 6.59 6.27
CA ASN A 289 6.11 7.53 5.86
C ASN A 289 6.52 8.35 4.63
N GLY A 290 5.68 8.34 3.58
CA GLY A 290 5.93 9.06 2.33
C GLY A 290 7.01 8.45 1.44
N GLU A 291 7.50 7.25 1.74
CA GLU A 291 8.47 6.53 0.90
C GLU A 291 7.75 5.81 -0.25
N ILE A 292 8.36 5.86 -1.43
CA ILE A 292 7.95 5.09 -2.61
C ILE A 292 8.80 3.82 -2.66
N PHE A 293 8.15 2.67 -2.71
CA PHE A 293 8.75 1.36 -2.79
C PHE A 293 8.32 0.67 -4.09
N PRO A 294 9.19 0.65 -5.12
CA PRO A 294 8.88 0.01 -6.39
C PRO A 294 9.07 -1.51 -6.32
N VAL A 295 8.20 -2.23 -7.03
CA VAL A 295 8.29 -3.68 -7.22
C VAL A 295 7.92 -4.02 -8.65
N VAL A 296 8.71 -4.87 -9.31
CA VAL A 296 8.30 -5.52 -10.55
C VAL A 296 7.75 -6.89 -10.19
N VAL A 297 6.50 -7.13 -10.58
CA VAL A 297 5.79 -8.37 -10.29
C VAL A 297 5.40 -9.05 -11.60
N ASN A 298 5.50 -10.38 -11.64
CA ASN A 298 4.98 -11.21 -12.73
C ASN A 298 4.02 -12.28 -12.21
N ALA A 299 3.02 -12.61 -13.04
CA ALA A 299 2.10 -13.71 -12.75
C ALA A 299 2.74 -15.02 -13.20
N THR A 300 3.18 -15.86 -12.27
CA THR A 300 3.59 -17.23 -12.63
C THR A 300 2.35 -18.15 -12.59
N ARG A 301 1.93 -18.65 -13.75
CA ARG A 301 1.04 -19.82 -13.76
C ARG A 301 1.88 -21.02 -13.35
N PRO A 302 1.44 -21.85 -12.38
CA PRO A 302 2.13 -23.11 -12.11
C PRO A 302 2.18 -23.90 -13.41
N ASP A 303 3.38 -24.35 -13.81
CA ASP A 303 3.54 -25.21 -14.98
C ASP A 303 2.69 -26.46 -14.79
N THR A 304 1.72 -26.68 -15.68
CA THR A 304 0.89 -27.90 -15.68
C THR A 304 1.60 -29.11 -16.30
N ASN A 305 2.92 -29.05 -16.46
CA ASN A 305 3.71 -30.06 -17.16
C ASN A 305 4.74 -30.69 -16.24
N ASP A 306 4.29 -31.64 -15.40
CA ASP A 306 5.17 -32.74 -14.94
C ASP A 306 4.34 -33.98 -14.62
N ASP A 307 3.68 -34.53 -15.65
CA ASP A 307 3.03 -35.86 -15.57
C ASP A 307 3.46 -36.78 -16.74
N SER A 308 4.62 -36.49 -17.35
CA SER A 308 5.23 -37.35 -18.36
C SER A 308 6.49 -38.00 -17.81
N GLY A 309 6.35 -39.03 -16.97
CA GLY A 309 7.55 -39.71 -16.49
C GLY A 309 7.42 -40.82 -15.45
N ARG A 310 6.32 -41.57 -15.37
CA ARG A 310 6.34 -42.91 -14.74
C ARG A 310 5.49 -43.89 -15.55
N ALA A 311 6.17 -44.57 -16.47
CA ALA A 311 5.83 -45.94 -16.84
C ALA A 311 6.32 -46.89 -15.74
#